data_AF-A0A7W1KB27-F1
#
_entry.id   AF-A0A7W1KB27-F1
#
_cell.length_a   1.000
_cell.length_b   1.000
_cell.length_c   1.000
_cell.angle_alpha   90.00
_cell.angle_beta   90.00
_cell.angle_gamma   90.00
#
_symmetry.space_group_name_H-M   'P 1'
#
loop_
_entity.id
_entity.type
_entity.pdbx_description
1 polymer ?
#
loop_
_entity_poly.entity_id
_entity_poly.type
_entity_poly.pdbx_seq_one_letter_code
_entity_poly.pdbx_strand_id
1 'polypeptide(L)' 'MPGVSSRERSELVVVSAINAWTCAGCGGAGELLKMEDAGPLCLACADLGHLVYLPRGNAALTRRARKHSRLTA' A
#
# COMPACT_ATOMS: atom_id res chain seq x y z
N MET A 1 16.86 -12.13 -28.06
CA MET A 1 15.58 -11.44 -27.80
C MET A 1 15.58 -11.00 -26.34
N PRO A 2 15.44 -9.71 -26.00
CA PRO A 2 15.73 -9.22 -24.65
C PRO A 2 14.51 -9.30 -23.72
N GLY A 3 14.74 -9.90 -22.54
CA GLY A 3 14.27 -9.42 -21.25
C GLY A 3 12.77 -9.53 -20.94
N VAL A 4 12.33 -10.68 -20.42
CA VAL A 4 11.10 -10.73 -19.61
C VAL A 4 11.36 -9.91 -18.35
N SER A 5 10.75 -8.72 -18.27
CA SER A 5 10.80 -7.86 -17.08
C SER A 5 10.06 -8.57 -15.97
N SER A 6 10.83 -9.21 -15.09
CA SER A 6 10.39 -9.78 -13.83
C SER A 6 9.72 -8.68 -13.02
N ARG A 7 8.39 -8.65 -13.06
CA ARG A 7 7.57 -7.79 -12.22
C ARG A 7 7.63 -8.39 -10.81
N GLU A 8 8.74 -8.16 -10.14
CA GLU A 8 8.89 -8.38 -8.72
C GLU A 8 7.88 -7.45 -8.06
N ARG A 9 6.75 -8.04 -7.66
CA ARG A 9 5.73 -7.32 -6.92
C ARG A 9 6.30 -7.17 -5.52
N SER A 10 7.12 -6.15 -5.32
CA SER A 10 7.41 -5.65 -3.99
C SER A 10 6.07 -5.38 -3.34
N GLU A 11 5.69 -6.25 -2.40
CA GLU A 11 4.44 -6.11 -1.68
C GLU A 11 4.49 -4.78 -0.95
N LEU A 12 3.56 -3.88 -1.27
CA LEU A 12 3.43 -2.63 -0.57
C LEU A 12 2.88 -2.91 0.82
N VAL A 13 3.76 -2.97 1.82
CA VAL A 13 3.39 -3.21 3.22
C VAL A 13 3.37 -1.90 3.98
N VAL A 14 2.22 -1.60 4.58
CA VAL A 14 2.03 -0.50 5.53
C VAL A 14 1.68 -1.11 6.88
N VAL A 15 2.28 -0.61 7.95
CA VAL A 15 2.13 -1.14 9.31
C VAL A 15 1.38 -0.12 10.17
N SER A 16 0.42 -0.62 10.95
CA SER A 16 -0.22 0.17 12.00
C SER A 16 0.69 0.22 13.22
N ALA A 17 1.07 1.43 13.62
CA ALA A 17 1.90 1.64 14.79
C ALA A 17 1.11 1.33 16.07
N ILE A 18 1.66 0.45 16.91
CA ILE A 18 1.11 0.14 18.24
C ILE A 18 1.85 0.97 19.30
N ASN A 19 3.10 1.33 19.03
CA ASN A 19 3.96 2.10 19.92
C ASN A 19 4.31 3.46 19.28
N ALA A 20 4.77 4.40 20.10
CA ALA A 20 5.31 5.67 19.62
C ALA A 20 6.53 5.46 18.71
N TRP A 21 6.61 6.23 17.63
CA TRP A 21 7.70 6.18 16.67
C TRP A 21 7.88 7.56 16.02
N THR A 22 9.02 7.75 15.37
CA THR A 22 9.39 9.01 14.73
C THR A 22 9.79 8.77 13.29
N CYS A 23 9.21 9.56 12.38
CA CYS A 23 9.49 9.49 10.95
C CYS A 23 10.93 9.94 10.66
N ALA A 24 11.67 9.12 9.92
CA ALA A 24 13.05 9.42 9.52
C ALA A 24 13.17 10.63 8.57
N GLY A 25 12.09 10.98 7.84
CA GLY A 25 12.10 12.09 6.89
C GLY A 25 11.69 13.44 7.49
N CYS A 26 10.64 13.47 8.33
CA CYS A 26 10.06 14.72 8.83
C CYS A 26 10.07 14.87 10.36
N GLY A 27 10.48 13.84 11.11
CA GLY A 27 10.46 13.87 12.58
C GLY A 27 9.07 13.83 13.23
N GLY A 28 8.00 13.70 12.46
CA GLY A 28 6.64 13.54 12.97
C GLY A 28 6.31 12.10 13.38
N ALA A 29 5.09 11.89 13.88
CA ALA A 29 4.54 10.57 14.21
C ALA A 29 3.15 10.39 13.56
N GLY A 30 2.69 9.16 13.40
CA GLY A 30 1.37 8.86 12.84
C GLY A 30 0.87 7.46 13.22
N GLU A 31 -0.37 7.13 12.83
CA GLU A 31 -0.95 5.80 13.09
C GLU A 31 -0.42 4.73 12.13
N LEU A 32 0.03 5.16 10.94
CA LEU A 32 0.53 4.29 9.88
C LEU A 32 1.95 4.69 9.50
N LEU A 33 2.79 3.67 9.31
CA LEU A 33 4.17 3.82 8.84
C LEU A 33 4.48 2.80 7.75
N LYS A 34 5.41 3.17 6.88
CA LYS A 34 6.03 2.26 5.92
C LYS A 34 7.47 2.03 6.36
N MET A 35 7.89 0.77 6.36
CA MET A 35 9.29 0.43 6.59
C MET A 35 10.04 0.56 5.27
N GLU A 36 11.07 1.41 5.26
CA GLU A 36 12.01 1.58 4.17
C GLU A 36 13.44 1.40 4.68
N ASP A 37 14.42 1.35 3.78
CA ASP A 37 15.82 1.07 4.13
C ASP A 37 16.39 2.09 5.14
N ALA A 38 15.94 3.34 5.07
CA ALA A 38 16.34 4.42 5.97
C ALA A 38 15.60 4.43 7.33
N GLY A 39 14.62 3.54 7.52
CA GLY A 39 13.81 3.45 8.75
C GLY A 39 12.31 3.69 8.51
N PRO A 40 11.54 3.91 9.59
CA PRO A 40 10.10 4.12 9.49
C PRO A 40 9.79 5.51 8.91
N LEU A 41 8.99 5.54 7.86
CA LEU A 41 8.51 6.76 7.22
C LEU A 41 7.00 6.88 7.36
N CYS A 42 6.51 8.11 7.52
CA CYS A 42 5.08 8.38 7.45
C CYS A 42 4.59 8.27 6.01
N LEU A 43 3.28 8.07 5.84
CA LEU A 43 2.69 7.93 4.51
C LEU A 43 3.01 9.11 3.58
N ALA A 44 3.03 10.34 4.11
CA ALA A 44 3.40 11.51 3.32
C ALA A 44 4.86 11.45 2.84
N CYS A 45 5.81 11.06 3.68
CA CYS A 45 7.22 10.94 3.30
C CYS A 45 7.49 9.74 2.39
N ALA A 46 6.69 8.68 2.50
CA ALA A 46 6.78 7.49 1.66
C ALA A 46 6.03 7.62 0.32
N ASP A 47 5.55 8.82 -0.04
CA ASP A 47 4.71 9.09 -1.22
C ASP A 47 3.41 8.26 -1.28
N LEU A 48 2.88 7.88 -0.11
CA LEU A 48 1.62 7.16 0.08
C LEU A 48 0.55 8.03 0.75
N GLY A 49 0.85 9.30 1.03
CA GLY A 49 -0.06 10.22 1.75
C GLY A 49 -1.34 10.56 0.99
N HIS A 50 -1.37 10.27 -0.32
CA HIS A 50 -2.55 10.42 -1.17
C HIS A 50 -3.44 9.17 -1.18
N LEU A 51 -3.02 8.07 -0.55
CA LEU A 51 -3.82 6.85 -0.47
C LEU A 51 -4.89 6.98 0.60
N VAL A 52 -6.11 6.60 0.24
CA VAL A 52 -7.25 6.53 1.17
C VAL A 52 -7.44 5.07 1.57
N TYR A 53 -7.55 4.82 2.88
CA TYR A 53 -7.90 3.49 3.37
C TYR A 53 -9.31 3.12 2.91
N LEU A 54 -9.42 2.09 2.07
CA LEU A 54 -10.69 1.51 1.67
C LEU A 54 -10.91 0.20 2.44
N PRO A 55 -12.05 0.04 3.15
CA PRO A 55 -12.36 -1.22 3.80
C PRO A 55 -12.45 -2.34 2.75
N ARG A 56 -12.25 -3.59 3.19
CA ARG A 56 -12.36 -4.77 2.34
C ARG A 56 -13.70 -4.75 1.59
N GLY A 57 -13.65 -4.67 0.26
CA GLY A 57 -14.84 -4.77 -0.57
C GLY A 57 -15.52 -6.12 -0.45
N ASN A 58 -16.81 -6.20 -0.80
CA ASN A 58 -17.54 -7.46 -0.81
C ASN A 58 -17.05 -8.36 -1.96
N ALA A 59 -16.24 -9.36 -1.65
CA ALA A 59 -15.66 -10.27 -2.65
C ALA A 59 -16.72 -11.02 -3.47
N ALA A 60 -17.89 -11.33 -2.90
CA ALA A 60 -18.97 -11.96 -3.66
C ALA A 60 -19.57 -10.99 -4.70
N LEU A 61 -19.64 -9.70 -4.37
CA LEU A 61 -20.07 -8.65 -5.29
C LEU A 61 -19.06 -8.48 -6.44
N THR A 62 -17.75 -8.42 -6.15
CA THR A 62 -16.70 -8.30 -7.17
C THR A 62 -16.67 -9.52 -8.10
N ARG A 63 -16.84 -10.74 -7.55
CA ARG A 63 -16.92 -11.97 -8.36
C ARG A 63 -18.15 -11.98 -9.27
N ARG A 64 -19.32 -11.58 -8.76
CA ARG A 64 -20.53 -11.45 -9.59
C ARG A 64 -20.35 -10.41 -10.68
N ALA A 65 -19.83 -9.23 -10.35
CA ALA A 65 -19.53 -8.19 -11.33
C ALA A 65 -18.59 -8.70 -12.43
N ARG A 66 -17.48 -9.38 -12.06
CA ARG A 66 -16.59 -10.03 -13.03
C ARG A 66 -17.30 -11.09 -13.89
N LYS A 67 -18.18 -11.91 -13.31
CA LYS A 67 -18.93 -12.94 -14.05
C LYS A 67 -19.87 -12.33 -15.10
N HIS A 68 -20.47 -11.19 -14.81
CA HIS A 68 -21.50 -10.56 -15.65
C HIS A 68 -20.98 -9.44 -16.56
N SER A 69 -19.72 -9.04 -16.43
CA SER A 69 -19.09 -7.99 -17.24
C SER A 69 -18.06 -8.57 -18.22
N ARG A 70 -18.05 -8.07 -19.47
CA ARG A 70 -17.09 -8.49 -20.51
C ARG A 70 -15.70 -7.85 -20.37
N LEU A 71 -15.56 -6.83 -19.54
CA LEU A 71 -14.31 -6.11 -19.28
C LEU A 71 -14.01 -6.13 -17.79
N THR A 72 -12.77 -6.49 -17.43
CA THR A 72 -12.27 -6.46 -16.05
C THR A 72 -10.90 -5.79 -16.05
N ALA A 73 -10.69 -4.81 -15.17
CA ALA A 73 -9.38 -4.26 -14.85
C ALA A 73 -8.73 -5.02 -13.67
#